data_AF-A0A8C5CTD1-F1
#
_entry.id   AF-A0A8C5CTD1-F1
#
_cell.length_a   1.000
_cell.length_b   1.000
_cell.length_c   1.000
_cell.angle_alpha   90.00
_cell.angle_beta   90.00
_cell.angle_gamma   90.00
#
_symmetry.space_group_name_H-M   'P 1'
#
loop_
_entity.id
_entity.type
_entity.pdbx_description
1 polymer ?
#
loop_
_entity_poly.entity_id
_entity_poly.type
_entity_poly.pdbx_seq_one_letter_code
_entity_poly.pdbx_strand_id
1 'polypeptide(L)'
;MDGWVGDVTSSLSSFFKEEDSIAQVVEVLKNIGVCSAEDLKFVEAADLAAVLRPIEARKAMACIKNLVTRVEDTSSSISTSQIVEPNNEESFVSDDMSDDFPMSVHSTPKSTATSSPALTIASPTGSESSVREDTSWHYRFDIPWSKMPSSTRQLLDNGKRPSAAQRRDIIRIVASEVLTVCKKPGKKHINEISRKMVLCYPKSFRDEIEGQIVGTGYDSLVKQLISRLDNCRRLQASTAQKRLPESCSPDNVKRVCKDAYGCINSEPVLSPGETKLQKQKQEELVKMFKNKDKDAKKIERLMVETFPSQRRDVLSALKETEDFLKEWPFLCQEAGMRLNFKELTGVQLDASFEESTATKFRRILRYFQFGKTESSSEARTILSKALAGGEETSAAVLMLGAHFKEQQDKMFVNVDDTAIGVDMDTTKLPWTPCIVVCGNSPLTAKMFMVAVDQVIVNEQLPCFTKALEMMFCSYYLHNIDYPVALTATLEFLQRYTFSMHYTLLLR
;
A
#
# COMPACT_ATOMS: atom_id res chain seq x y z
N MET A 1 -31.09 -2.65 -26.27
CA MET A 1 -30.16 -1.75 -25.57
C MET A 1 -30.07 -2.26 -24.16
N ASP A 2 -28.85 -2.53 -23.73
CA ASP A 2 -28.52 -3.51 -22.71
C ASP A 2 -29.02 -3.10 -21.32
N GLY A 3 -30.15 -3.64 -20.86
CA GLY A 3 -30.80 -3.24 -19.60
C GLY A 3 -29.86 -3.29 -18.39
N TRP A 4 -28.99 -4.31 -18.34
CA TRP A 4 -27.97 -4.45 -17.30
C TRP A 4 -26.95 -3.30 -17.28
N VAL A 5 -26.65 -2.69 -18.43
CA VAL A 5 -25.75 -1.52 -18.49
C VAL A 5 -26.40 -0.32 -17.82
N GLY A 6 -27.72 -0.13 -18.02
CA GLY A 6 -28.48 0.92 -17.35
C GLY A 6 -28.49 0.75 -15.84
N ASP A 7 -28.72 -0.47 -15.36
CA ASP A 7 -28.76 -0.79 -13.93
C ASP A 7 -27.40 -0.63 -13.27
N VAL A 8 -26.32 -1.12 -13.92
CA VAL A 8 -24.94 -0.94 -13.45
C VAL A 8 -24.57 0.54 -13.42
N THR A 9 -24.85 1.29 -14.50
CA THR A 9 -24.58 2.73 -14.57
C THR A 9 -25.30 3.47 -13.44
N SER A 10 -26.60 3.21 -13.24
CA SER A 10 -27.40 3.83 -12.19
C SER A 10 -26.87 3.52 -10.79
N SER A 11 -26.50 2.26 -10.53
CA SER A 11 -25.92 1.88 -9.25
C SER A 11 -24.55 2.53 -9.02
N LEU A 12 -23.69 2.60 -10.05
CA LEU A 12 -22.37 3.21 -9.95
C LEU A 12 -22.43 4.74 -9.80
N SER A 13 -23.43 5.41 -10.39
CA SER A 13 -23.65 6.86 -10.25
C SER A 13 -23.96 7.31 -8.82
N SER A 14 -24.36 6.39 -7.94
CA SER A 14 -24.50 6.72 -6.51
C SER A 14 -23.15 6.96 -5.81
N PHE A 15 -22.04 6.50 -6.41
CA PHE A 15 -20.69 6.58 -5.84
C PHE A 15 -19.71 7.35 -6.73
N PHE A 16 -19.60 6.98 -8.00
CA PHE A 16 -18.72 7.67 -8.95
C PHE A 16 -19.39 8.96 -9.41
N LYS A 17 -18.77 10.11 -9.11
CA LYS A 17 -19.24 11.43 -9.56
C LYS A 17 -18.76 11.78 -10.97
N GLU A 18 -17.76 11.06 -11.48
CA GLU A 18 -17.19 11.28 -12.81
C GLU A 18 -17.79 10.26 -13.79
N GLU A 19 -18.52 10.75 -14.80
CA GLU A 19 -19.13 9.90 -15.84
C GLU A 19 -18.09 9.06 -16.58
N ASP A 20 -16.87 9.59 -16.77
CA ASP A 20 -15.75 8.89 -17.41
C ASP A 20 -15.35 7.62 -16.65
N SER A 21 -15.38 7.65 -15.30
CA SER A 21 -15.05 6.48 -14.48
C SER A 21 -16.09 5.37 -14.64
N ILE A 22 -17.38 5.74 -14.72
CA ILE A 22 -18.48 4.78 -14.92
C ILE A 22 -18.38 4.16 -16.32
N ALA A 23 -18.11 4.98 -17.33
CA ALA A 23 -17.95 4.52 -18.71
C ALA A 23 -16.79 3.52 -18.84
N GLN A 24 -15.64 3.78 -18.19
CA GLN A 24 -14.50 2.85 -18.20
C GLN A 24 -14.85 1.51 -17.54
N VAL A 25 -15.59 1.51 -16.43
CA VAL A 25 -16.04 0.28 -15.77
C VAL A 25 -16.96 -0.51 -16.68
N VAL A 26 -17.98 0.12 -17.27
CA VAL A 26 -18.91 -0.52 -18.20
C VAL A 26 -18.18 -1.11 -19.41
N GLU A 27 -17.19 -0.41 -19.94
CA GLU A 27 -16.38 -0.89 -21.06
C GLU A 27 -15.53 -2.11 -20.67
N VAL A 28 -14.94 -2.13 -19.48
CA VAL A 28 -14.22 -3.32 -18.98
C VAL A 28 -15.17 -4.50 -18.81
N LEU A 29 -16.36 -4.30 -18.24
CA LEU A 29 -17.36 -5.37 -18.10
C LEU A 29 -17.75 -5.99 -19.45
N LYS A 30 -17.92 -5.17 -20.48
CA LYS A 30 -18.15 -5.67 -21.85
C LYS A 30 -16.95 -6.45 -22.39
N ASN A 31 -15.74 -5.95 -22.16
CA ASN A 31 -14.51 -6.57 -22.64
C ASN A 31 -14.20 -7.94 -21.99
N ILE A 32 -14.64 -8.15 -20.75
CA ILE A 32 -14.54 -9.45 -20.07
C ILE A 32 -15.73 -10.38 -20.39
N GLY A 33 -16.66 -9.95 -21.24
CA GLY A 33 -17.74 -10.78 -21.78
C GLY A 33 -19.07 -10.73 -21.03
N VAL A 34 -19.29 -9.75 -20.13
CA VAL A 34 -20.61 -9.55 -19.49
C VAL A 34 -21.63 -9.16 -20.56
N CYS A 35 -22.66 -9.97 -20.74
CA CYS A 35 -23.70 -9.78 -21.75
C CYS A 35 -25.10 -9.62 -21.13
N SER A 36 -25.32 -10.10 -19.89
CA SER A 36 -26.56 -9.93 -19.14
C SER A 36 -26.34 -9.61 -17.65
N ALA A 37 -27.42 -9.34 -16.92
CA ALA A 37 -27.36 -9.08 -15.49
C ALA A 37 -26.95 -10.34 -14.69
N GLU A 38 -27.27 -11.54 -15.18
CA GLU A 38 -26.86 -12.81 -14.58
C GLU A 38 -25.36 -13.05 -14.66
N ASP A 39 -24.68 -12.49 -15.66
CA ASP A 39 -23.22 -12.62 -15.84
C ASP A 39 -22.43 -11.83 -14.78
N LEU A 40 -23.06 -10.81 -14.19
CA LEU A 40 -22.45 -9.94 -13.17
C LEU A 40 -21.98 -10.71 -11.92
N LYS A 41 -22.57 -11.89 -11.64
CA LYS A 41 -22.17 -12.75 -10.51
C LYS A 41 -20.77 -13.36 -10.67
N PHE A 42 -20.24 -13.39 -11.90
CA PHE A 42 -18.91 -13.93 -12.21
C PHE A 42 -17.82 -12.86 -12.22
N VAL A 43 -18.19 -11.59 -12.08
CA VAL A 43 -17.22 -10.48 -12.08
C VAL A 43 -16.44 -10.49 -10.77
N GLU A 44 -15.13 -10.35 -10.86
CA GLU A 44 -14.23 -10.22 -9.71
C GLU A 44 -13.58 -8.84 -9.65
N ALA A 45 -13.13 -8.43 -8.45
CA ALA A 45 -12.41 -7.17 -8.28
C ALA A 45 -11.13 -7.09 -9.14
N ALA A 46 -10.53 -8.25 -9.45
CA ALA A 46 -9.33 -8.34 -10.28
C ALA A 46 -9.58 -7.88 -11.72
N ASP A 47 -10.80 -8.07 -12.23
CA ASP A 47 -11.19 -7.66 -13.59
C ASP A 47 -11.23 -6.13 -13.72
N LEU A 48 -11.60 -5.44 -12.64
CA LEU A 48 -11.68 -3.98 -12.58
C LEU A 48 -10.35 -3.30 -12.22
N ALA A 49 -9.35 -4.05 -11.77
CA ALA A 49 -8.08 -3.52 -11.26
C ALA A 49 -7.19 -2.82 -12.32
N ALA A 50 -7.58 -2.91 -13.60
CA ALA A 50 -6.92 -2.20 -14.69
C ALA A 50 -7.40 -0.74 -14.83
N VAL A 51 -8.62 -0.44 -14.39
CA VAL A 51 -9.26 0.88 -14.57
C VAL A 51 -9.66 1.54 -13.25
N LEU A 52 -9.84 0.76 -12.17
CA LEU A 52 -10.19 1.26 -10.85
C LEU A 52 -9.06 1.06 -9.85
N ARG A 53 -8.90 2.02 -8.93
CA ARG A 53 -8.07 1.85 -7.73
C ARG A 53 -8.70 0.82 -6.79
N PRO A 54 -7.95 0.20 -5.86
CA PRO A 54 -8.49 -0.87 -5.00
C PRO A 54 -9.76 -0.48 -4.21
N ILE A 55 -9.85 0.77 -3.73
CA ILE A 55 -11.05 1.25 -3.01
C ILE A 55 -12.26 1.42 -3.94
N GLU A 56 -12.02 1.90 -5.15
CA GLU A 56 -13.05 2.09 -6.18
C GLU A 56 -13.54 0.74 -6.69
N ALA A 57 -12.63 -0.22 -6.91
CA ALA A 57 -12.96 -1.59 -7.26
C ALA A 57 -13.80 -2.26 -6.16
N ARG A 58 -13.44 -2.07 -4.88
CA ARG A 58 -14.27 -2.55 -3.75
C ARG A 58 -15.70 -2.01 -3.79
N LYS A 59 -15.87 -0.71 -4.00
CA LYS A 59 -17.20 -0.07 -4.08
C LYS A 59 -17.99 -0.51 -5.31
N ALA A 60 -17.34 -0.59 -6.46
CA ALA A 60 -17.95 -1.10 -7.69
C ALA A 60 -18.43 -2.55 -7.49
N MET A 61 -17.61 -3.40 -6.87
CA MET A 61 -17.99 -4.78 -6.56
C MET A 61 -19.16 -4.88 -5.58
N ALA A 62 -19.21 -4.03 -4.55
CA ALA A 62 -20.36 -3.97 -3.64
C ALA A 62 -21.65 -3.60 -4.38
N CYS A 63 -21.59 -2.63 -5.30
CA CYS A 63 -22.72 -2.26 -6.16
C CYS A 63 -23.19 -3.42 -7.04
N ILE A 64 -22.25 -4.06 -7.74
CA ILE A 64 -22.52 -5.18 -8.64
C ILE A 64 -23.16 -6.33 -7.87
N LYS A 65 -22.68 -6.66 -6.67
CA LYS A 65 -23.28 -7.70 -5.82
C LYS A 65 -24.71 -7.35 -5.39
N ASN A 66 -24.95 -6.11 -4.96
CA ASN A 66 -26.28 -5.66 -4.58
C ASN A 66 -27.27 -5.71 -5.76
N LEU A 67 -26.79 -5.50 -6.99
CA LEU A 67 -27.58 -5.70 -8.21
C LEU A 67 -27.89 -7.18 -8.44
N VAL A 68 -26.88 -8.05 -8.33
CA VAL A 68 -27.04 -9.52 -8.48
C VAL A 68 -28.08 -10.06 -7.49
N THR A 69 -28.00 -9.65 -6.21
CA THR A 69 -28.97 -10.09 -5.19
C THR A 69 -30.40 -9.65 -5.52
N ARG A 70 -30.58 -8.42 -6.05
CA ARG A 70 -31.92 -7.94 -6.47
C ARG A 70 -32.49 -8.74 -7.65
N VAL A 71 -31.64 -9.14 -8.59
CA VAL A 71 -32.05 -9.96 -9.75
C VAL A 71 -32.46 -11.36 -9.30
N GLU A 72 -31.74 -11.96 -8.35
CA GLU A 72 -32.07 -13.26 -7.76
C GLU A 72 -33.38 -13.23 -6.95
N ASP A 73 -33.62 -12.17 -6.17
CA ASP A 73 -34.87 -11.97 -5.42
C ASP A 73 -36.09 -11.76 -6.35
N THR A 74 -35.89 -11.07 -7.48
CA THR A 74 -36.97 -10.85 -8.45
C THR A 74 -37.30 -12.13 -9.22
N SER A 75 -36.29 -12.96 -9.51
CA SER A 75 -36.45 -14.24 -10.22
C SER A 75 -37.12 -15.32 -9.36
N SER A 76 -36.88 -15.31 -8.04
CA SER A 76 -37.54 -16.22 -7.09
C SER A 76 -39.00 -15.83 -6.82
N SER A 77 -39.33 -14.54 -6.91
CA SER A 77 -40.71 -14.03 -6.73
C SER A 77 -41.65 -14.38 -7.90
N ILE A 78 -41.13 -14.55 -9.11
CA ILE A 78 -41.92 -14.84 -10.31
C ILE A 78 -42.35 -16.32 -10.38
N SER A 79 -41.67 -17.21 -9.66
CA SER A 79 -41.95 -18.67 -9.71
C SER A 79 -43.19 -19.13 -8.93
N THR A 80 -43.93 -18.24 -8.24
CA THR A 80 -45.11 -18.64 -7.43
C THR A 80 -46.46 -18.16 -8.00
N SER A 81 -46.50 -17.61 -9.22
CA SER A 81 -47.73 -17.09 -9.81
C SER A 81 -48.01 -17.68 -11.19
N GLN A 82 -48.49 -18.92 -11.22
CA GLN A 82 -49.42 -19.49 -12.23
C GLN A 82 -49.26 -21.01 -12.29
N ILE A 83 -50.18 -21.74 -11.67
CA ILE A 83 -50.97 -22.81 -12.29
C ILE A 83 -52.28 -22.85 -11.48
N VAL A 84 -53.37 -22.51 -12.13
CA VAL A 84 -54.73 -22.68 -11.63
C VAL A 84 -55.41 -23.70 -12.53
N GLU A 85 -56.26 -24.53 -11.88
CA GLU A 85 -57.35 -25.38 -12.39
C GLU A 85 -57.10 -26.91 -12.39
N PRO A 86 -58.18 -27.72 -12.22
CA PRO A 86 -59.18 -27.65 -11.15
C PRO A 86 -59.54 -29.04 -10.55
N ASN A 87 -60.22 -29.01 -9.40
CA ASN A 87 -60.94 -30.06 -8.65
C ASN A 87 -61.05 -31.50 -9.20
N ASN A 88 -60.80 -32.48 -8.33
CA ASN A 88 -61.77 -33.53 -8.01
C ASN A 88 -61.47 -34.26 -6.69
N GLU A 89 -62.49 -34.98 -6.22
CA GLU A 89 -62.82 -35.37 -4.86
C GLU A 89 -62.02 -36.55 -4.26
N GLU A 90 -62.30 -36.79 -2.96
CA GLU A 90 -62.28 -38.06 -2.23
C GLU A 90 -61.01 -38.54 -1.47
N SER A 91 -61.08 -38.33 -0.15
CA SER A 91 -61.01 -39.31 0.96
C SER A 91 -59.90 -40.37 1.09
N PHE A 92 -59.49 -40.54 2.36
CA PHE A 92 -59.27 -41.81 3.09
C PHE A 92 -57.83 -42.36 3.26
N VAL A 93 -57.34 -42.22 4.51
CA VAL A 93 -56.53 -43.10 5.42
C VAL A 93 -55.16 -43.74 5.10
N SER A 94 -54.31 -43.59 6.13
CA SER A 94 -53.54 -44.57 6.95
C SER A 94 -52.42 -45.46 6.42
N ASP A 95 -51.49 -45.63 7.37
CA ASP A 95 -50.55 -46.73 7.66
C ASP A 95 -49.25 -46.78 6.83
N ASP A 96 -48.05 -46.63 7.42
CA ASP A 96 -47.38 -47.36 8.51
C ASP A 96 -46.53 -48.53 7.99
N MET A 97 -45.39 -48.73 8.68
CA MET A 97 -44.44 -49.85 8.63
C MET A 97 -43.51 -49.97 7.41
N SER A 98 -42.29 -50.50 7.50
CA SER A 98 -41.25 -50.67 8.53
C SER A 98 -40.10 -51.44 7.86
N ASP A 99 -38.92 -51.45 8.51
CA ASP A 99 -37.87 -52.48 8.44
C ASP A 99 -37.13 -52.67 7.09
N ASP A 100 -35.85 -53.08 7.00
CA ASP A 100 -35.00 -53.78 7.94
C ASP A 100 -33.52 -53.61 7.52
N PHE A 101 -32.61 -53.79 8.49
CA PHE A 101 -31.15 -53.92 8.35
C PHE A 101 -30.79 -55.36 7.86
N PRO A 102 -29.56 -55.93 7.92
CA PRO A 102 -28.18 -55.43 8.07
C PRO A 102 -27.07 -56.15 7.21
N MET A 103 -25.84 -55.62 7.32
CA MET A 103 -24.51 -56.28 7.50
C MET A 103 -23.98 -57.43 6.61
N SER A 104 -22.73 -57.25 6.14
CA SER A 104 -21.56 -58.15 6.42
C SER A 104 -20.31 -57.69 5.65
N VAL A 105 -19.19 -57.29 6.30
CA VAL A 105 -17.98 -58.08 6.71
C VAL A 105 -17.28 -58.82 5.56
N HIS A 106 -15.94 -58.97 5.41
CA HIS A 106 -14.77 -58.77 6.27
C HIS A 106 -13.47 -58.89 5.40
N SER A 107 -12.38 -58.23 5.82
CA SER A 107 -10.99 -58.73 5.92
C SER A 107 -10.03 -58.91 4.70
N THR A 108 -9.02 -58.01 4.61
CA THR A 108 -7.53 -58.17 4.81
C THR A 108 -6.80 -59.53 4.57
N PRO A 109 -5.45 -59.70 4.69
CA PRO A 109 -4.25 -58.78 4.71
C PRO A 109 -2.97 -59.33 3.94
N LYS A 110 -1.86 -58.55 3.96
CA LYS A 110 -0.42 -58.92 4.26
C LYS A 110 0.60 -58.17 3.36
N SER A 111 1.48 -57.31 3.91
CA SER A 111 2.88 -57.56 4.43
C SER A 111 3.92 -57.66 3.27
N THR A 112 5.17 -57.14 3.28
CA THR A 112 6.14 -56.78 4.33
C THR A 112 7.40 -56.09 3.72
N ALA A 113 8.10 -55.30 4.53
CA ALA A 113 9.57 -55.16 4.70
C ALA A 113 10.52 -54.44 3.69
N THR A 114 11.05 -53.30 4.16
CA THR A 114 12.47 -52.93 4.44
C THR A 114 13.61 -53.25 3.44
N SER A 115 14.38 -52.23 3.02
CA SER A 115 15.87 -52.16 3.13
C SER A 115 16.48 -50.89 2.49
N SER A 116 17.54 -50.36 3.12
CA SER A 116 18.63 -49.56 2.51
C SER A 116 19.90 -50.45 2.55
N PRO A 117 20.95 -50.29 1.71
CA PRO A 117 21.95 -49.22 1.90
C PRO A 117 22.82 -48.79 0.66
N ALA A 118 23.68 -47.80 0.90
CA ALA A 118 25.07 -47.59 0.38
C ALA A 118 25.40 -47.05 -1.04
N LEU A 119 26.08 -45.89 -1.02
CA LEU A 119 27.33 -45.46 -1.69
C LEU A 119 27.64 -45.91 -3.13
N THR A 120 27.74 -44.92 -4.04
CA THR A 120 28.70 -44.94 -5.15
C THR A 120 29.25 -43.54 -5.42
N ILE A 121 30.58 -43.46 -5.46
CA ILE A 121 31.41 -42.32 -5.86
C ILE A 121 31.45 -42.27 -7.40
N ALA A 122 31.16 -41.11 -7.98
CA ALA A 122 31.60 -40.75 -9.32
C ALA A 122 31.80 -39.22 -9.40
N SER A 123 33.02 -38.81 -9.78
CA SER A 123 33.37 -37.46 -10.31
C SER A 123 33.74 -37.65 -11.78
N PRO A 124 34.07 -36.61 -12.59
CA PRO A 124 33.83 -35.16 -12.51
C PRO A 124 33.19 -34.62 -13.82
N THR A 125 32.49 -33.48 -13.80
CA THR A 125 32.56 -32.54 -14.94
C THR A 125 32.05 -31.16 -14.56
N GLY A 126 32.74 -30.14 -15.06
CA GLY A 126 32.66 -28.75 -14.64
C GLY A 126 31.24 -28.20 -14.53
N SER A 127 30.98 -27.59 -13.40
CA SER A 127 29.93 -26.59 -13.27
C SER A 127 30.62 -25.37 -12.70
N GLU A 128 30.86 -24.40 -13.59
CA GLU A 128 31.28 -23.05 -13.22
C GLU A 128 30.28 -22.51 -12.19
N SER A 129 30.61 -22.66 -10.91
CA SER A 129 29.99 -21.83 -9.89
C SER A 129 30.35 -20.40 -10.26
N SER A 130 29.35 -19.61 -10.67
CA SER A 130 29.48 -18.17 -10.85
C SER A 130 29.78 -17.53 -9.48
N VAL A 131 31.03 -17.66 -9.05
CA VAL A 131 31.63 -16.80 -8.03
C VAL A 131 31.51 -15.41 -8.63
N ARG A 132 30.58 -14.60 -8.10
CA ARG A 132 30.52 -13.19 -8.42
C ARG A 132 31.86 -12.62 -8.01
N GLU A 133 32.74 -12.38 -8.97
CA GLU A 133 33.97 -11.63 -8.74
C GLU A 133 33.56 -10.27 -8.18
N ASP A 134 33.68 -10.16 -6.87
CA ASP A 134 33.47 -8.93 -6.15
C ASP A 134 34.66 -8.01 -6.39
N THR A 135 34.73 -7.48 -7.61
CA THR A 135 35.81 -6.63 -8.04
C THR A 135 35.77 -5.33 -7.23
N SER A 136 36.81 -5.09 -6.45
CA SER A 136 37.02 -3.85 -5.67
C SER A 136 37.32 -2.63 -6.55
N TRP A 137 36.83 -2.61 -7.80
CA TRP A 137 37.10 -1.60 -8.83
C TRP A 137 36.66 -0.20 -8.41
N HIS A 138 35.61 -0.10 -7.59
CA HIS A 138 35.06 1.17 -7.10
C HIS A 138 36.08 1.99 -6.29
N TYR A 139 37.06 1.35 -5.65
CA TYR A 139 38.19 2.05 -5.01
C TYR A 139 39.18 2.65 -6.01
N ARG A 140 39.27 2.11 -7.22
CA ARG A 140 40.13 2.61 -8.31
C ARG A 140 39.38 3.39 -9.38
N PHE A 141 38.06 3.49 -9.27
CA PHE A 141 37.25 4.30 -10.16
C PHE A 141 37.58 5.78 -9.99
N ASP A 142 38.00 6.40 -11.08
CA ASP A 142 38.23 7.84 -11.19
C ASP A 142 36.97 8.54 -11.64
N ILE A 143 36.56 9.55 -10.87
CA ILE A 143 35.37 10.32 -11.22
C ILE A 143 35.68 11.16 -12.46
N PRO A 144 34.85 11.10 -13.52
CA PRO A 144 35.13 11.71 -14.82
C PRO A 144 34.93 13.24 -14.83
N TRP A 145 35.63 13.96 -13.96
CA TRP A 145 35.54 15.42 -13.86
C TRP A 145 35.94 16.13 -15.16
N SER A 146 36.80 15.51 -15.98
CA SER A 146 37.20 16.00 -17.31
C SER A 146 36.07 15.97 -18.34
N LYS A 147 35.05 15.11 -18.16
CA LYS A 147 33.88 15.02 -19.04
C LYS A 147 32.77 16.01 -18.67
N MET A 148 32.94 16.78 -17.58
CA MET A 148 31.98 17.78 -17.16
C MET A 148 32.10 19.06 -18.01
N PRO A 149 31.00 19.78 -18.27
CA PRO A 149 31.07 21.10 -18.89
C PRO A 149 32.01 22.03 -18.10
N SER A 150 32.79 22.85 -18.80
CA SER A 150 33.75 23.78 -18.20
C SER A 150 33.10 24.72 -17.18
N SER A 151 31.90 25.20 -17.47
CA SER A 151 31.09 26.03 -16.56
C SER A 151 30.73 25.30 -15.25
N THR A 152 30.37 24.02 -15.33
CA THR A 152 30.09 23.18 -14.15
C THR A 152 31.36 22.93 -13.35
N ARG A 153 32.49 22.67 -14.01
CA ARG A 153 33.77 22.42 -13.34
C ARG A 153 34.27 23.66 -12.61
N GLN A 154 34.27 24.82 -13.26
CA GLN A 154 34.59 26.11 -12.63
C GLN A 154 33.67 26.41 -11.43
N LEU A 155 32.38 26.08 -11.54
CA LEU A 155 31.43 26.26 -10.44
C LEU A 155 31.81 25.40 -9.21
N LEU A 156 32.17 24.13 -9.44
CA LEU A 156 32.61 23.20 -8.38
C LEU A 156 33.95 23.63 -7.77
N ASP A 157 34.92 24.04 -8.59
CA ASP A 157 36.23 24.51 -8.14
C ASP A 157 36.11 25.78 -7.27
N ASN A 158 35.11 26.62 -7.55
CA ASN A 158 34.75 27.77 -6.71
C ASN A 158 33.96 27.39 -5.43
N GLY A 159 33.75 26.10 -5.16
CA GLY A 159 33.03 25.60 -3.99
C GLY A 159 31.55 25.92 -3.97
N LYS A 160 30.96 26.28 -5.13
CA LYS A 160 29.53 26.59 -5.23
C LYS A 160 28.72 25.31 -5.41
N ARG A 161 27.49 25.31 -4.89
CA ARG A 161 26.55 24.20 -5.04
C ARG A 161 25.92 24.23 -6.45
N PRO A 162 25.97 23.14 -7.22
CA PRO A 162 25.36 23.09 -8.55
C PRO A 162 23.84 23.19 -8.45
N SER A 163 23.21 23.78 -9.47
CA SER A 163 21.74 23.77 -9.61
C SER A 163 21.20 22.35 -9.78
N ALA A 164 19.89 22.16 -9.59
CA ALA A 164 19.27 20.85 -9.77
C ALA A 164 19.51 20.26 -11.18
N ALA A 165 19.52 21.09 -12.22
CA ALA A 165 19.81 20.66 -13.59
C ALA A 165 21.28 20.24 -13.75
N GLN A 166 22.23 21.09 -13.33
CA GLN A 166 23.67 20.78 -13.39
C GLN A 166 24.01 19.52 -12.60
N ARG A 167 23.39 19.35 -11.44
CA ARG A 167 23.56 18.15 -10.60
C ARG A 167 23.08 16.89 -11.32
N ARG A 168 21.93 16.93 -12.00
CA ARG A 168 21.45 15.78 -12.82
C ARG A 168 22.41 15.46 -13.96
N ASP A 169 23.01 16.46 -14.60
CA ASP A 169 24.00 16.24 -15.67
C ASP A 169 25.27 15.56 -15.15
N ILE A 170 25.77 16.01 -14.00
CA ILE A 170 26.90 15.37 -13.29
C ILE A 170 26.57 13.89 -13.02
N ILE A 171 25.40 13.62 -12.43
CA ILE A 171 24.94 12.25 -12.13
C ILE A 171 24.85 11.41 -13.40
N ARG A 172 24.35 11.97 -14.50
CA ARG A 172 24.24 11.28 -15.80
C ARG A 172 25.62 10.88 -16.34
N ILE A 173 26.59 11.79 -16.30
CA ILE A 173 27.96 11.55 -16.77
C ILE A 173 28.62 10.46 -15.92
N VAL A 174 28.57 10.58 -14.58
CA VAL A 174 29.15 9.58 -13.68
C VAL A 174 28.49 8.22 -13.86
N ALA A 175 27.15 8.14 -13.92
CA ALA A 175 26.45 6.89 -14.13
C ALA A 175 26.81 6.22 -15.47
N SER A 176 27.01 7.00 -16.53
CA SER A 176 27.44 6.49 -17.83
C SER A 176 28.82 5.82 -17.75
N GLU A 177 29.79 6.45 -17.09
CA GLU A 177 31.13 5.89 -16.91
C GLU A 177 31.15 4.70 -15.95
N VAL A 178 30.29 4.70 -14.93
CA VAL A 178 30.14 3.52 -14.05
C VAL A 178 29.66 2.31 -14.86
N LEU A 179 28.75 2.51 -15.80
CA LEU A 179 28.19 1.42 -16.63
C LEU A 179 29.18 0.89 -17.66
N THR A 180 30.22 1.64 -18.05
CA THR A 180 31.30 1.12 -18.91
C THR A 180 32.22 0.16 -18.14
N VAL A 181 32.38 0.36 -16.83
CA VAL A 181 33.20 -0.50 -15.96
C VAL A 181 32.42 -1.70 -15.44
N CYS A 182 31.19 -1.49 -14.98
CA CYS A 182 30.36 -2.53 -14.40
C CYS A 182 28.92 -2.41 -14.91
N LYS A 183 28.41 -3.44 -15.59
CA LYS A 183 27.02 -3.46 -16.10
C LYS A 183 25.98 -3.47 -14.97
N LYS A 184 26.33 -4.04 -13.81
CA LYS A 184 25.44 -4.19 -12.64
C LYS A 184 26.14 -3.77 -11.34
N PRO A 185 26.43 -2.46 -11.16
CA PRO A 185 27.07 -1.99 -9.93
C PRO A 185 26.14 -2.23 -8.73
N GLY A 186 26.70 -2.77 -7.65
CA GLY A 186 26.01 -2.93 -6.37
C GLY A 186 26.04 -1.65 -5.53
N LYS A 187 25.19 -1.56 -4.51
CA LYS A 187 25.05 -0.38 -3.63
C LYS A 187 26.38 0.07 -3.01
N LYS A 188 27.24 -0.88 -2.61
CA LYS A 188 28.57 -0.56 -2.05
C LYS A 188 29.49 0.20 -3.01
N HIS A 189 29.42 -0.10 -4.31
CA HIS A 189 30.20 0.62 -5.33
C HIS A 189 29.73 2.07 -5.42
N ILE A 190 28.41 2.27 -5.42
CA ILE A 190 27.81 3.59 -5.53
C ILE A 190 28.05 4.42 -4.26
N ASN A 191 28.03 3.80 -3.09
CA ASN A 191 28.41 4.45 -1.83
C ASN A 191 29.83 5.01 -1.89
N GLU A 192 30.81 4.21 -2.30
CA GLU A 192 32.20 4.67 -2.36
C GLU A 192 32.40 5.77 -3.41
N ILE A 193 31.78 5.64 -4.59
CA ILE A 193 31.85 6.68 -5.63
C ILE A 193 31.23 7.98 -5.14
N SER A 194 30.07 7.92 -4.46
CA SER A 194 29.42 9.10 -3.89
C SER A 194 30.27 9.74 -2.81
N ARG A 195 30.88 8.92 -1.93
CA ARG A 195 31.82 9.38 -0.92
C ARG A 195 33.00 10.14 -1.55
N LYS A 196 33.62 9.58 -2.59
CA LYS A 196 34.70 10.23 -3.35
C LYS A 196 34.26 11.56 -3.96
N MET A 197 33.05 11.64 -4.52
CA MET A 197 32.52 12.89 -5.08
C MET A 197 32.42 13.99 -4.01
N VAL A 198 31.92 13.65 -2.82
CA VAL A 198 31.85 14.59 -1.67
C VAL A 198 33.23 14.94 -1.15
N LEU A 199 34.19 14.01 -1.12
CA LEU A 199 35.56 14.31 -0.71
C LEU A 199 36.25 15.29 -1.66
N CYS A 200 36.02 15.18 -2.98
CA CYS A 200 36.56 16.14 -3.95
C CYS A 200 35.91 17.52 -3.82
N TYR A 201 34.59 17.60 -3.69
CA TYR A 201 33.85 18.86 -3.63
C TYR A 201 32.85 18.90 -2.46
N PRO A 202 33.35 19.02 -1.21
CA PRO A 202 32.52 18.91 -0.02
C PRO A 202 31.47 20.01 0.06
N LYS A 203 31.83 21.27 -0.24
CA LYS A 203 30.89 22.40 -0.22
C LYS A 203 29.78 22.28 -1.28
N SER A 204 30.04 21.54 -2.36
CA SER A 204 29.11 21.40 -3.48
C SER A 204 28.17 20.21 -3.32
N PHE A 205 28.64 19.09 -2.76
CA PHE A 205 27.86 17.84 -2.76
C PHE A 205 27.49 17.32 -1.38
N ARG A 206 28.13 17.77 -0.30
CA ARG A 206 27.82 17.25 1.04
C ARG A 206 26.36 17.52 1.39
N ASP A 207 25.75 16.51 1.99
CA ASP A 207 24.45 16.62 2.62
C ASP A 207 24.65 17.34 3.95
N GLU A 208 24.48 18.64 3.91
CA GLU A 208 24.68 19.53 5.03
C GLU A 208 23.49 20.48 5.14
N ILE A 209 22.97 20.61 6.36
CA ILE A 209 21.92 21.55 6.72
C ILE A 209 22.45 22.34 7.91
N GLU A 210 22.60 23.65 7.76
CA GLU A 210 23.07 24.56 8.83
C GLU A 210 24.42 24.15 9.48
N GLY A 211 25.41 23.74 8.68
CA GLY A 211 26.70 23.31 9.21
C GLY A 211 26.74 21.87 9.72
N GLN A 212 25.58 21.21 9.83
CA GLN A 212 25.50 19.83 10.31
C GLN A 212 25.41 18.84 9.15
N ILE A 213 26.26 17.82 9.20
CA ILE A 213 26.26 16.72 8.23
C ILE A 213 25.02 15.84 8.47
N VAL A 214 24.24 15.62 7.42
CA VAL A 214 23.03 14.80 7.44
C VAL A 214 23.36 13.39 6.97
N GLY A 215 23.04 12.38 7.79
CA GLY A 215 23.29 10.98 7.46
C GLY A 215 24.78 10.69 7.28
N THR A 216 25.15 10.01 6.20
CA THR A 216 26.56 9.77 5.84
C THR A 216 27.23 11.01 5.21
N GLY A 217 26.46 12.06 4.92
CA GLY A 217 26.92 13.25 4.20
C GLY A 217 26.95 13.11 2.68
N TYR A 218 26.63 11.93 2.13
CA TYR A 218 26.59 11.66 0.68
C TYR A 218 25.38 10.82 0.24
N ASP A 219 24.40 10.59 1.12
CA ASP A 219 23.24 9.73 0.86
C ASP A 219 22.39 10.23 -0.31
N SER A 220 22.28 11.55 -0.50
CA SER A 220 21.53 12.13 -1.61
C SER A 220 22.17 11.84 -2.96
N LEU A 221 23.51 11.83 -3.04
CA LEU A 221 24.24 11.42 -4.25
C LEU A 221 24.05 9.93 -4.53
N VAL A 222 24.10 9.09 -3.50
CA VAL A 222 23.86 7.64 -3.62
C VAL A 222 22.47 7.39 -4.21
N LYS A 223 21.44 8.02 -3.65
CA LYS A 223 20.05 7.90 -4.12
C LYS A 223 19.91 8.31 -5.59
N GLN A 224 20.51 9.45 -5.98
CA GLN A 224 20.45 9.95 -7.35
C GLN A 224 21.17 9.04 -8.34
N LEU A 225 22.35 8.52 -7.99
CA LEU A 225 23.10 7.58 -8.83
C LEU A 225 22.36 6.25 -8.99
N ILE A 226 21.84 5.67 -7.89
CA ILE A 226 21.06 4.42 -7.94
C ILE A 226 19.83 4.61 -8.84
N SER A 227 19.04 5.67 -8.61
CA SER A 227 17.84 5.96 -9.41
C SER A 227 18.19 6.10 -10.90
N ARG A 228 19.29 6.78 -11.24
CA ARG A 228 19.72 6.92 -12.64
C ARG A 228 20.13 5.58 -13.25
N LEU A 229 20.89 4.77 -12.53
CA LEU A 229 21.34 3.46 -12.99
C LEU A 229 20.16 2.50 -13.22
N ASP A 230 19.17 2.51 -12.33
CA ASP A 230 17.96 1.70 -12.48
C ASP A 230 17.12 2.17 -13.68
N ASN A 231 16.99 3.48 -13.89
CA ASN A 231 16.32 4.01 -15.08
C ASN A 231 17.03 3.60 -16.39
N CYS A 232 18.37 3.63 -16.42
CA CYS A 232 19.14 3.16 -17.57
C CYS A 232 18.91 1.66 -17.85
N ARG A 233 18.79 0.83 -16.80
CA ARG A 233 18.49 -0.60 -16.94
C ARG A 233 17.08 -0.84 -17.48
N ARG A 234 16.09 -0.08 -17.02
CA ARG A 234 14.69 -0.19 -17.51
C ARG A 234 14.59 0.08 -19.02
N LEU A 235 15.29 1.10 -19.52
CA LEU A 235 15.34 1.42 -20.96
C LEU A 235 16.03 0.32 -21.78
N GLN A 236 17.05 -0.34 -21.23
CA GLN A 236 17.72 -1.47 -21.89
C GLN A 236 16.83 -2.73 -21.90
N ALA A 237 16.02 -2.95 -20.86
CA ALA A 237 15.09 -4.07 -20.77
C ALA A 237 13.91 -3.95 -21.76
N SER A 238 13.35 -2.75 -21.96
CA SER A 238 12.26 -2.56 -22.95
C SER A 238 12.73 -2.82 -24.39
N THR A 239 14.02 -2.63 -24.67
CA THR A 239 14.60 -2.95 -25.99
C THR A 239 14.77 -4.46 -26.18
N ALA A 240 14.94 -5.23 -25.10
CA ALA A 240 15.05 -6.70 -25.15
C ALA A 240 13.69 -7.40 -25.26
N GLN A 241 12.59 -6.77 -24.80
CA GLN A 241 11.23 -7.31 -24.91
C GLN A 241 10.62 -7.23 -26.33
N LYS A 242 11.31 -6.64 -27.31
CA LYS A 242 10.90 -6.68 -28.73
C LYS A 242 11.25 -7.98 -29.46
N ARG A 243 11.87 -8.95 -28.79
CA ARG A 243 11.97 -10.34 -29.29
C ARG A 243 10.94 -11.17 -28.54
N LEU A 244 9.84 -11.49 -29.20
CA LEU A 244 8.86 -12.47 -28.74
C LEU A 244 9.58 -13.77 -28.34
N PRO A 245 9.22 -14.39 -27.21
CA PRO A 245 9.40 -15.82 -27.04
C PRO A 245 8.10 -16.51 -27.46
N GLU A 246 8.14 -17.16 -28.61
CA GLU A 246 7.30 -18.32 -28.87
C GLU A 246 7.54 -19.37 -27.78
N SER A 247 6.42 -19.94 -27.31
CA SER A 247 6.27 -21.23 -26.62
C SER A 247 7.36 -21.65 -25.63
N CYS A 248 7.07 -21.59 -24.32
CA CYS A 248 7.74 -22.45 -23.34
C CYS A 248 6.79 -22.78 -22.16
N SER A 249 6.87 -24.03 -21.75
CA SER A 249 6.01 -24.82 -20.85
C SER A 249 5.87 -24.29 -19.41
N PRO A 250 4.84 -24.74 -18.66
CA PRO A 250 4.50 -24.20 -17.35
C PRO A 250 5.33 -24.87 -16.26
N ASP A 251 6.55 -24.40 -15.98
CA ASP A 251 7.21 -24.84 -14.74
C ASP A 251 8.24 -23.90 -14.13
N ASN A 252 8.41 -22.67 -14.63
CA ASN A 252 9.30 -21.70 -13.98
C ASN A 252 8.83 -20.26 -14.19
N VAL A 253 7.58 -19.96 -13.84
CA VAL A 253 7.15 -18.56 -13.69
C VAL A 253 7.81 -18.02 -12.43
N LYS A 254 9.01 -17.43 -12.59
CA LYS A 254 9.53 -16.48 -11.60
C LYS A 254 8.45 -15.43 -11.41
N ARG A 255 7.83 -15.43 -10.22
CA ARG A 255 6.83 -14.43 -9.80
C ARG A 255 7.32 -13.06 -10.24
N VAL A 256 6.58 -12.45 -11.15
CA VAL A 256 6.70 -11.02 -11.41
C VAL A 256 6.30 -10.36 -10.10
N CYS A 257 7.30 -9.97 -9.31
CA CYS A 257 7.12 -9.26 -8.06
C CYS A 257 6.41 -7.95 -8.42
N LYS A 258 5.12 -7.83 -8.09
CA LYS A 258 4.43 -6.54 -8.05
C LYS A 258 5.23 -5.65 -7.09
N ASP A 259 5.49 -4.42 -7.50
CA ASP A 259 6.24 -3.43 -6.71
C ASP A 259 5.61 -3.32 -5.32
N ALA A 260 6.26 -3.89 -4.30
CA ALA A 260 5.66 -4.09 -2.98
C ALA A 260 5.60 -2.83 -2.11
N TYR A 261 5.78 -1.61 -2.65
CA TYR A 261 5.59 -0.30 -1.98
C TYR A 261 6.18 -0.13 -0.56
N GLY A 262 7.27 -0.85 -0.24
CA GLY A 262 7.87 -0.86 1.10
C GLY A 262 7.27 -1.87 2.06
N CYS A 263 6.24 -2.60 1.65
CA CYS A 263 5.76 -3.80 2.30
C CYS A 263 6.76 -4.95 2.10
N ILE A 264 7.16 -5.58 3.20
CA ILE A 264 8.01 -6.76 3.23
C ILE A 264 7.20 -8.05 3.24
N ASN A 265 5.90 -7.98 3.59
CA ASN A 265 5.01 -9.13 3.71
C ASN A 265 3.63 -8.86 3.06
N SER A 266 3.62 -8.56 1.76
CA SER A 266 2.42 -8.10 1.04
C SER A 266 1.34 -9.16 0.83
N GLU A 267 1.75 -10.41 0.59
CA GLU A 267 0.89 -11.57 0.29
C GLU A 267 1.38 -12.80 1.08
N PRO A 268 1.10 -12.85 2.39
CA PRO A 268 1.48 -14.00 3.22
C PRO A 268 0.75 -15.27 2.77
N VAL A 269 1.50 -16.38 2.64
CA VAL A 269 0.94 -17.68 2.25
C VAL A 269 0.39 -18.39 3.48
N LEU A 270 -0.87 -18.82 3.39
CA LEU A 270 -1.50 -19.68 4.40
C LEU A 270 -1.17 -21.14 4.11
N SER A 271 -0.72 -21.90 5.11
CA SER A 271 -0.48 -23.33 4.93
C SER A 271 -1.82 -24.09 4.88
N PRO A 272 -1.92 -25.16 4.06
CA PRO A 272 -3.12 -26.00 4.03
C PRO A 272 -3.42 -26.58 5.43
N GLY A 273 -4.61 -26.30 5.97
CA GLY A 273 -5.05 -26.74 7.31
C GLY A 273 -5.04 -25.66 8.39
N GLU A 274 -4.33 -24.54 8.19
CA GLU A 274 -4.31 -23.44 9.17
C GLU A 274 -5.58 -22.58 9.17
N THR A 275 -6.42 -22.68 8.13
CA THR A 275 -7.63 -21.85 7.96
C THR A 275 -8.59 -21.95 9.14
N LYS A 276 -8.82 -23.17 9.67
CA LYS A 276 -9.70 -23.37 10.84
C LYS A 276 -9.12 -22.75 12.10
N LEU A 277 -7.80 -22.89 12.30
CA LEU A 277 -7.10 -22.32 13.45
C LEU A 277 -7.08 -20.79 13.39
N GLN A 278 -6.85 -20.20 12.21
CA GLN A 278 -6.92 -18.75 12.03
C GLN A 278 -8.32 -18.21 12.34
N LYS A 279 -9.37 -18.91 11.91
CA LYS A 279 -10.76 -18.52 12.22
C LYS A 279 -11.06 -18.58 13.72
N GLN A 280 -10.59 -19.61 14.42
CA GLN A 280 -10.74 -19.70 15.88
C GLN A 280 -10.04 -18.52 16.61
N LYS A 281 -8.82 -18.17 16.18
CA LYS A 281 -8.08 -17.03 16.73
C LYS A 281 -8.74 -15.69 16.41
N GLN A 282 -9.32 -15.54 15.23
CA GLN A 282 -10.12 -14.37 14.85
C GLN A 282 -11.35 -14.23 15.76
N GLU A 283 -12.12 -15.29 15.96
CA GLU A 283 -13.28 -15.31 16.86
C GLU A 283 -12.87 -14.97 18.31
N GLU A 284 -11.70 -15.43 18.74
CA GLU A 284 -11.13 -15.08 20.04
C GLU A 284 -10.78 -13.59 20.13
N LEU A 285 -10.15 -12.98 19.12
CA LEU A 285 -9.90 -11.54 19.06
C LEU A 285 -11.21 -10.75 19.15
N VAL A 286 -12.25 -11.14 18.39
CA VAL A 286 -13.57 -10.50 18.44
C VAL A 286 -14.17 -10.59 19.85
N LYS A 287 -14.06 -11.75 20.51
CA LYS A 287 -14.53 -11.95 21.89
C LYS A 287 -13.76 -11.08 22.88
N MET A 288 -12.43 -11.02 22.77
CA MET A 288 -11.58 -10.19 23.62
C MET A 288 -11.92 -8.70 23.48
N PHE A 289 -12.16 -8.25 22.25
CA PHE A 289 -12.58 -6.87 21.99
C PHE A 289 -13.93 -6.55 22.63
N LYS A 290 -14.95 -7.39 22.42
CA LYS A 290 -16.29 -7.22 23.01
C LYS A 290 -16.25 -7.18 24.55
N ASN A 291 -15.40 -8.01 25.14
CA ASN A 291 -15.24 -8.10 26.60
C ASN A 291 -14.32 -7.00 27.18
N LYS A 292 -13.73 -6.13 26.35
CA LYS A 292 -12.73 -5.12 26.75
C LYS A 292 -11.56 -5.74 27.53
N ASP A 293 -11.11 -6.90 27.07
CA ASP A 293 -9.98 -7.61 27.65
C ASP A 293 -8.71 -6.73 27.58
N LYS A 294 -7.89 -6.80 28.62
CA LYS A 294 -6.66 -6.00 28.77
C LYS A 294 -5.39 -6.84 28.63
N ASP A 295 -5.48 -8.11 28.28
CA ASP A 295 -4.31 -8.96 28.02
C ASP A 295 -3.60 -8.56 26.71
N ALA A 296 -2.83 -7.48 26.79
CA ALA A 296 -2.11 -6.91 25.66
C ALA A 296 -1.16 -7.91 24.99
N LYS A 297 -0.51 -8.79 25.76
CA LYS A 297 0.43 -9.80 25.23
C LYS A 297 -0.29 -10.86 24.41
N LYS A 298 -1.47 -11.28 24.87
CA LYS A 298 -2.29 -12.25 24.13
C LYS A 298 -2.88 -11.62 22.88
N ILE A 299 -3.39 -10.39 22.96
CA ILE A 299 -3.87 -9.63 21.80
C ILE A 299 -2.76 -9.49 20.76
N GLU A 300 -1.56 -9.07 21.18
CA GLU A 300 -0.41 -8.93 20.30
C GLU A 300 -0.08 -10.23 19.57
N ARG A 301 0.03 -11.34 20.33
CA ARG A 301 0.30 -12.66 19.77
C ARG A 301 -0.75 -13.07 18.75
N LEU A 302 -2.03 -12.94 19.09
CA LEU A 302 -3.14 -13.31 18.21
C LEU A 302 -3.16 -12.43 16.94
N MET A 303 -2.89 -11.13 17.08
CA MET A 303 -2.81 -10.21 15.93
C MET A 303 -1.69 -10.61 14.95
N VAL A 304 -0.52 -10.99 15.46
CA VAL A 304 0.59 -11.45 14.60
C VAL A 304 0.28 -12.81 13.98
N GLU A 305 -0.21 -13.77 14.76
CA GLU A 305 -0.52 -15.13 14.28
C GLU A 305 -1.66 -15.17 13.25
N THR A 306 -2.56 -14.18 13.27
CA THR A 306 -3.67 -14.06 12.33
C THR A 306 -3.41 -13.07 11.18
N PHE A 307 -2.22 -12.47 11.13
CA PHE A 307 -1.83 -11.53 10.08
C PHE A 307 -2.12 -12.06 8.65
N PRO A 308 -1.88 -13.36 8.32
CA PRO A 308 -2.20 -13.86 6.99
C PRO A 308 -3.69 -13.78 6.62
N SER A 309 -4.61 -14.11 7.54
CA SER A 309 -6.05 -13.96 7.28
C SER A 309 -6.48 -12.51 7.24
N GLN A 310 -5.95 -11.65 8.13
CA GLN A 310 -6.19 -10.20 8.05
C GLN A 310 -5.83 -9.66 6.66
N ARG A 311 -4.63 -9.99 6.16
CA ARG A 311 -4.17 -9.50 4.86
C ARG A 311 -4.96 -10.08 3.69
N ARG A 312 -5.30 -11.37 3.75
CA ARG A 312 -6.17 -12.02 2.75
C ARG A 312 -7.53 -11.32 2.67
N ASP A 313 -8.15 -11.05 3.81
CA ASP A 313 -9.50 -10.47 3.85
C ASP A 313 -9.50 -9.03 3.32
N VAL A 314 -8.47 -8.23 3.65
CA VAL A 314 -8.24 -6.90 3.05
C VAL A 314 -8.12 -6.99 1.52
N LEU A 315 -7.27 -7.90 1.03
CA LEU A 315 -6.97 -8.01 -0.40
C LEU A 315 -8.10 -8.62 -1.21
N SER A 316 -8.97 -9.42 -0.59
CA SER A 316 -10.10 -10.06 -1.26
C SER A 316 -11.05 -9.06 -1.91
N ALA A 317 -11.06 -7.80 -1.42
CA ALA A 317 -11.95 -6.74 -1.90
C ALA A 317 -13.45 -7.10 -1.83
N LEU A 318 -13.82 -8.10 -1.02
CA LEU A 318 -15.18 -8.62 -0.96
C LEU A 318 -16.07 -7.94 0.07
N LYS A 319 -15.49 -7.18 1.02
CA LYS A 319 -16.19 -6.60 2.18
C LYS A 319 -15.99 -5.10 2.27
N GLU A 320 -17.03 -4.43 2.74
CA GLU A 320 -16.95 -3.01 3.11
C GLU A 320 -16.07 -2.82 4.34
N THR A 321 -15.54 -1.61 4.50
CA THR A 321 -14.63 -1.28 5.59
C THR A 321 -15.25 -1.55 6.97
N GLU A 322 -16.54 -1.25 7.15
CA GLU A 322 -17.23 -1.48 8.42
C GLU A 322 -17.34 -2.99 8.75
N ASP A 323 -17.73 -3.82 7.79
CA ASP A 323 -17.86 -5.26 8.00
C ASP A 323 -16.52 -5.94 8.22
N PHE A 324 -15.49 -5.48 7.51
CA PHE A 324 -14.12 -5.90 7.75
C PHE A 324 -13.67 -5.59 9.19
N LEU A 325 -14.00 -4.42 9.72
CA LEU A 325 -13.65 -4.04 11.09
C LEU A 325 -14.48 -4.78 12.15
N LYS A 326 -15.71 -5.24 11.84
CA LYS A 326 -16.46 -6.14 12.74
C LYS A 326 -15.73 -7.48 12.94
N GLU A 327 -15.05 -7.96 11.92
CA GLU A 327 -14.27 -9.19 11.93
C GLU A 327 -12.87 -9.04 12.50
N TRP A 328 -12.26 -7.86 12.32
CA TRP A 328 -10.91 -7.55 12.78
C TRP A 328 -10.90 -6.25 13.61
N PRO A 329 -11.56 -6.22 14.78
CA PRO A 329 -11.83 -4.97 15.48
C PRO A 329 -10.58 -4.31 16.09
N PHE A 330 -9.49 -5.04 16.28
CA PHE A 330 -8.23 -4.41 16.70
C PHE A 330 -7.54 -3.62 15.58
N LEU A 331 -7.96 -3.76 14.32
CA LEU A 331 -7.47 -2.92 13.21
C LEU A 331 -8.10 -1.52 13.18
N CYS A 332 -9.03 -1.22 14.08
CA CYS A 332 -9.49 0.14 14.37
C CYS A 332 -8.91 0.72 15.69
N GLN A 333 -7.95 0.02 16.31
CA GLN A 333 -7.24 0.46 17.51
C GLN A 333 -5.76 0.70 17.24
N GLU A 334 -5.19 1.73 17.86
CA GLU A 334 -3.78 2.11 17.67
C GLU A 334 -2.82 0.93 17.85
N ALA A 335 -2.99 0.14 18.92
CA ALA A 335 -2.12 -1.00 19.20
C ALA A 335 -2.15 -2.07 18.09
N GLY A 336 -3.35 -2.45 17.62
CA GLY A 336 -3.49 -3.45 16.57
C GLY A 336 -3.03 -2.93 15.20
N MET A 337 -3.29 -1.67 14.90
CA MET A 337 -2.83 -1.03 13.66
C MET A 337 -1.30 -0.99 13.59
N ARG A 338 -0.62 -0.61 14.69
CA ARG A 338 0.84 -0.58 14.76
C ARG A 338 1.47 -1.97 14.56
N LEU A 339 0.87 -3.01 15.14
CA LEU A 339 1.33 -4.39 14.96
C LEU A 339 1.18 -4.85 13.50
N ASN A 340 0.01 -4.62 12.92
CA ASN A 340 -0.24 -4.98 11.52
C ASN A 340 0.69 -4.21 10.57
N PHE A 341 0.86 -2.91 10.79
CA PHE A 341 1.75 -2.07 10.00
C PHE A 341 3.21 -2.52 10.09
N LYS A 342 3.67 -2.91 11.28
CA LYS A 342 5.00 -3.49 11.50
C LYS A 342 5.18 -4.80 10.74
N GLU A 343 4.22 -5.72 10.82
CA GLU A 343 4.28 -6.99 10.07
C GLU A 343 4.30 -6.75 8.55
N LEU A 344 3.53 -5.77 8.09
CA LEU A 344 3.42 -5.45 6.67
C LEU A 344 4.67 -4.76 6.12
N THR A 345 5.26 -3.81 6.85
CA THR A 345 6.30 -2.88 6.35
C THR A 345 7.67 -3.01 7.01
N GLY A 346 7.74 -3.65 8.19
CA GLY A 346 8.92 -3.68 9.05
C GLY A 346 9.15 -2.39 9.85
N VAL A 347 8.31 -1.36 9.69
CA VAL A 347 8.44 -0.08 10.41
C VAL A 347 7.80 -0.18 11.79
N GLN A 348 8.55 0.18 12.83
CA GLN A 348 8.05 0.21 14.22
C GLN A 348 7.71 1.64 14.63
N LEU A 349 6.46 1.87 15.02
CA LEU A 349 5.96 3.16 15.49
C LEU A 349 6.03 3.21 17.02
N ASP A 350 7.26 3.27 17.56
CA ASP A 350 7.54 3.36 18.99
C ASP A 350 7.95 4.78 19.40
N ALA A 351 8.29 4.97 20.68
CA ALA A 351 8.70 6.27 21.20
C ALA A 351 9.94 6.84 20.48
N SER A 352 10.86 5.98 20.02
CA SER A 352 12.06 6.41 19.29
C SER A 352 11.70 6.92 17.89
N PHE A 353 10.70 6.28 17.25
CA PHE A 353 10.14 6.76 15.99
C PHE A 353 9.47 8.12 16.18
N GLU A 354 8.67 8.30 17.23
CA GLU A 354 7.99 9.56 17.55
C GLU A 354 9.01 10.70 17.77
N GLU A 355 10.09 10.47 18.51
CA GLU A 355 11.14 11.46 18.75
C GLU A 355 11.91 11.84 17.47
N SER A 356 12.30 10.84 16.67
CA SER A 356 12.93 11.04 15.36
C SER A 356 12.01 11.85 14.43
N THR A 357 10.72 11.53 14.44
CA THR A 357 9.70 12.20 13.65
C THR A 357 9.52 13.65 14.06
N ALA A 358 9.42 13.96 15.35
CA ALA A 358 9.37 15.33 15.85
C ALA A 358 10.62 16.14 15.42
N THR A 359 11.81 15.54 15.48
CA THR A 359 13.05 16.19 15.03
C THR A 359 13.04 16.48 13.52
N LYS A 360 12.55 15.53 12.71
CA LYS A 360 12.40 15.68 11.26
C LYS A 360 11.43 16.81 10.92
N PHE A 361 10.29 16.91 11.59
CA PHE A 361 9.29 17.96 11.36
C PHE A 361 9.78 19.35 11.78
N ARG A 362 10.48 19.47 12.92
CA ARG A 362 11.16 20.74 13.28
C ARG A 362 12.14 21.20 12.21
N ARG A 363 12.89 20.27 11.60
CA ARG A 363 13.82 20.59 10.51
C ARG A 363 13.09 21.09 9.26
N ILE A 364 11.92 20.54 8.95
CA ILE A 364 11.06 21.03 7.85
C ILE A 364 10.59 22.46 8.14
N LEU A 365 10.12 22.74 9.35
CA LEU A 365 9.71 24.09 9.74
C LEU A 365 10.85 25.09 9.64
N ARG A 366 12.05 24.76 10.15
CA ARG A 366 13.24 25.61 10.01
C ARG A 366 13.58 25.89 8.56
N TYR A 367 13.54 24.88 7.70
CA TYR A 367 13.77 25.06 6.26
C TYR A 367 12.83 26.13 5.67
N PHE A 368 11.55 26.10 6.03
CA PHE A 368 10.60 27.10 5.55
C PHE A 368 10.71 28.46 6.25
N GLN A 369 11.20 28.52 7.49
CA GLN A 369 11.49 29.80 8.17
C GLN A 369 12.54 30.63 7.44
N PHE A 370 13.57 29.96 6.92
CA PHE A 370 14.67 30.62 6.21
C PHE A 370 14.48 30.63 4.68
N GLY A 371 13.49 29.90 4.18
CA GLY A 371 13.08 29.94 2.77
C GLY A 371 12.43 31.28 2.41
N LYS A 372 12.65 31.73 1.16
CA LYS A 372 11.87 32.85 0.62
C LYS A 372 10.42 32.41 0.47
N THR A 373 9.60 32.74 1.46
CA THR A 373 8.15 32.50 1.42
C THR A 373 7.49 33.83 1.04
N GLU A 374 6.60 33.83 0.06
CA GLU A 374 5.87 35.04 -0.31
C GLU A 374 5.09 35.59 0.90
N SER A 375 5.15 36.90 1.11
CA SER A 375 4.68 37.56 2.34
C SER A 375 3.19 37.39 2.59
N SER A 376 2.38 37.10 1.57
CA SER A 376 0.92 36.93 1.64
C SER A 376 0.47 35.47 1.46
N SER A 377 1.39 34.50 1.45
CA SER A 377 1.04 33.10 1.22
C SER A 377 0.44 32.42 2.45
N GLU A 378 -0.44 31.44 2.22
CA GLU A 378 -0.97 30.54 3.26
C GLU A 378 0.15 29.93 4.13
N ALA A 379 1.27 29.57 3.48
CA ALA A 379 2.48 29.07 4.13
C ALA A 379 3.06 30.05 5.17
N ARG A 380 3.03 31.36 4.93
CA ARG A 380 3.50 32.35 5.91
C ARG A 380 2.59 32.40 7.14
N THR A 381 1.28 32.24 6.95
CA THR A 381 0.27 32.20 8.02
C THR A 381 0.38 30.92 8.85
N ILE A 382 0.59 29.77 8.21
CA ILE A 382 0.83 28.50 8.92
C ILE A 382 2.08 28.64 9.78
N LEU A 383 3.16 29.17 9.20
CA LEU A 383 4.42 29.32 9.90
C LEU A 383 4.34 30.30 11.08
N SER A 384 3.64 31.43 10.93
CA SER A 384 3.48 32.39 12.04
C SER A 384 2.68 31.79 13.20
N LYS A 385 1.62 31.04 12.90
CA LYS A 385 0.84 30.32 13.92
C LYS A 385 1.66 29.23 14.62
N ALA A 386 2.49 28.51 13.88
CA ALA A 386 3.41 27.52 14.46
C ALA A 386 4.40 28.19 15.43
N LEU A 387 5.01 29.30 15.02
CA LEU A 387 5.93 30.09 15.86
C LEU A 387 5.25 30.70 17.09
N ALA A 388 3.95 30.95 17.03
CA ALA A 388 3.14 31.43 18.15
C ALA A 388 2.69 30.32 19.12
N GLY A 389 3.26 29.11 19.01
CA GLY A 389 2.94 27.97 19.89
C GLY A 389 1.94 26.97 19.32
N GLY A 390 1.63 27.06 18.01
CA GLY A 390 0.87 26.02 17.31
C GLY A 390 1.61 24.69 17.25
N GLU A 391 0.88 23.60 17.05
CA GLU A 391 1.45 22.26 17.03
C GLU A 391 2.43 22.07 15.85
N GLU A 392 3.68 21.71 16.15
CA GLU A 392 4.79 21.74 15.18
C GLU A 392 4.64 20.70 14.05
N THR A 393 4.09 19.52 14.35
CA THR A 393 3.99 18.41 13.39
C THR A 393 2.99 18.73 12.30
N SER A 394 1.80 19.19 12.69
CA SER A 394 0.73 19.65 11.81
C SER A 394 1.19 20.85 11.01
N ALA A 395 1.86 21.82 11.62
CA ALA A 395 2.45 22.93 10.90
C ALA A 395 3.39 22.44 9.79
N ALA A 396 4.27 21.48 10.08
CA ALA A 396 5.19 20.96 9.08
C ALA A 396 4.47 20.25 7.93
N VAL A 397 3.42 19.46 8.21
CA VAL A 397 2.63 18.78 7.18
C VAL A 397 1.82 19.76 6.33
N LEU A 398 1.16 20.74 6.97
CA LEU A 398 0.43 21.81 6.28
C LEU A 398 1.39 22.63 5.38
N MET A 399 2.62 22.89 5.85
CA MET A 399 3.65 23.57 5.05
C MET A 399 4.09 22.74 3.84
N LEU A 400 4.20 21.42 3.95
CA LEU A 400 4.48 20.55 2.81
C LEU A 400 3.34 20.62 1.78
N GLY A 401 2.09 20.50 2.23
CA GLY A 401 0.91 20.59 1.36
C GLY A 401 0.85 21.93 0.62
N ALA A 402 1.05 23.04 1.35
CA ALA A 402 1.12 24.38 0.75
C ALA A 402 2.29 24.53 -0.23
N HIS A 403 3.47 23.97 0.09
CA HIS A 403 4.65 24.04 -0.78
C HIS A 403 4.46 23.28 -2.09
N PHE A 404 3.84 22.10 -2.04
CA PHE A 404 3.53 21.29 -3.22
C PHE A 404 2.26 21.74 -3.95
N LYS A 405 1.53 22.73 -3.39
CA LYS A 405 0.26 23.25 -3.93
C LYS A 405 -0.81 22.17 -4.03
N GLU A 406 -0.88 21.33 -3.01
CA GLU A 406 -1.78 20.18 -2.92
C GLU A 406 -3.08 20.51 -2.17
N GLN A 407 -4.14 19.75 -2.44
CA GLN A 407 -5.49 19.99 -1.90
C GLN A 407 -5.61 19.45 -0.48
N GLN A 408 -5.22 20.27 0.49
CA GLN A 408 -5.17 19.89 1.91
C GLN A 408 -6.53 19.47 2.49
N ASP A 409 -7.66 19.90 1.91
CA ASP A 409 -9.02 19.49 2.27
C ASP A 409 -9.30 17.99 2.01
N LYS A 410 -8.47 17.34 1.17
CA LYS A 410 -8.51 15.88 0.98
C LYS A 410 -7.82 15.13 2.12
N MET A 411 -6.95 15.79 2.87
CA MET A 411 -6.20 15.21 3.99
C MET A 411 -6.81 15.58 5.34
N PHE A 412 -7.30 16.82 5.48
CA PHE A 412 -7.81 17.39 6.71
C PHE A 412 -9.24 17.87 6.52
N VAL A 413 -10.17 17.30 7.28
CA VAL A 413 -11.56 17.72 7.31
C VAL A 413 -11.89 18.28 8.69
N ASN A 414 -12.17 19.59 8.76
CA ASN A 414 -12.50 20.24 10.02
C ASN A 414 -13.97 20.02 10.38
N VAL A 415 -14.21 19.74 11.66
CA VAL A 415 -15.54 19.62 12.26
C VAL A 415 -15.61 20.42 13.55
N ASP A 416 -16.79 20.54 14.12
CA ASP A 416 -16.97 21.15 15.44
C ASP A 416 -16.13 20.42 16.51
N ASP A 417 -15.64 21.15 17.52
CA ASP A 417 -14.78 20.57 18.55
C ASP A 417 -15.53 19.59 19.48
N THR A 418 -16.87 19.67 19.51
CA THR A 418 -17.74 18.73 20.22
C THR A 418 -18.20 17.55 19.36
N ALA A 419 -17.79 17.47 18.09
CA ALA A 419 -18.21 16.41 17.18
C ALA A 419 -17.78 15.02 17.68
N ILE A 420 -18.70 14.05 17.56
CA ILE A 420 -18.49 12.63 17.88
C ILE A 420 -18.70 11.84 16.60
N GLY A 421 -17.89 10.80 16.37
CA GLY A 421 -17.90 10.04 15.11
C GLY A 421 -19.27 9.45 14.72
N VAL A 422 -20.10 9.10 15.70
CA VAL A 422 -21.44 8.52 15.50
C VAL A 422 -22.44 9.52 14.92
N ASP A 423 -22.32 10.80 15.28
CA ASP A 423 -23.27 11.86 14.90
C ASP A 423 -22.82 12.65 13.66
N MET A 424 -21.67 12.27 13.09
CA MET A 424 -21.11 12.94 11.93
C MET A 424 -21.73 12.43 10.63
N ASP A 425 -22.06 13.36 9.74
CA ASP A 425 -22.35 13.05 8.34
C ASP A 425 -21.05 12.68 7.60
N THR A 426 -20.72 11.39 7.63
CA THR A 426 -19.49 10.87 7.04
C THR A 426 -19.52 10.80 5.52
N THR A 427 -20.67 10.99 4.88
CA THR A 427 -20.82 10.94 3.40
C THR A 427 -20.03 12.03 2.69
N LYS A 428 -19.68 13.10 3.41
CA LYS A 428 -18.84 14.21 2.95
C LYS A 428 -17.35 13.93 3.05
N LEU A 429 -16.94 12.87 3.75
CA LEU A 429 -15.54 12.53 3.94
C LEU A 429 -14.96 11.89 2.66
N PRO A 430 -13.66 12.07 2.40
CA PRO A 430 -12.95 11.32 1.37
C PRO A 430 -13.05 9.80 1.59
N TRP A 431 -13.03 9.03 0.49
CA TRP A 431 -12.87 7.57 0.57
C TRP A 431 -11.45 7.15 0.94
N THR A 432 -10.46 7.99 0.61
CA THR A 432 -9.08 7.80 1.05
C THR A 432 -8.92 8.16 2.52
N PRO A 433 -7.98 7.53 3.25
CA PRO A 433 -7.65 7.90 4.62
C PRO A 433 -7.46 9.40 4.80
N CYS A 434 -8.21 9.99 5.73
CA CYS A 434 -8.11 11.40 6.08
C CYS A 434 -8.16 11.59 7.60
N ILE A 435 -7.67 12.75 8.06
CA ILE A 435 -7.74 13.19 9.45
C ILE A 435 -8.94 14.11 9.59
N VAL A 436 -9.86 13.74 10.47
CA VAL A 436 -10.94 14.60 10.92
C VAL A 436 -10.42 15.42 12.11
N VAL A 437 -10.45 16.73 11.97
CA VAL A 437 -9.90 17.68 12.92
C VAL A 437 -11.05 18.23 13.77
N CYS A 438 -11.09 17.89 15.05
CA CYS A 438 -12.10 18.42 15.98
C CYS A 438 -11.71 19.86 16.35
N GLY A 439 -12.26 20.82 15.62
CA GLY A 439 -11.98 22.24 15.71
C GLY A 439 -11.55 22.88 14.39
N ASN A 440 -11.16 24.15 14.46
CA ASN A 440 -10.97 24.99 13.26
C ASN A 440 -9.65 24.77 12.50
N SER A 441 -8.67 24.06 13.08
CA SER A 441 -7.36 23.88 12.46
C SER A 441 -6.55 22.76 13.11
N PRO A 442 -5.77 21.98 12.34
CA PRO A 442 -4.80 21.03 12.89
C PRO A 442 -3.80 21.64 13.87
N LEU A 443 -3.50 22.94 13.73
CA LEU A 443 -2.53 23.66 14.56
C LEU A 443 -2.99 23.85 16.01
N THR A 444 -4.30 23.84 16.25
CA THR A 444 -4.92 24.20 17.55
C THR A 444 -5.83 23.13 18.10
N ALA A 445 -6.27 22.18 17.26
CA ALA A 445 -7.12 21.07 17.69
C ALA A 445 -6.44 20.19 18.73
N LYS A 446 -7.23 19.72 19.69
CA LYS A 446 -6.76 18.85 20.79
C LYS A 446 -7.20 17.40 20.62
N MET A 447 -8.14 17.16 19.73
CA MET A 447 -8.70 15.86 19.43
C MET A 447 -8.79 15.69 17.93
N PHE A 448 -8.55 14.47 17.49
CA PHE A 448 -8.57 14.09 16.10
C PHE A 448 -9.27 12.74 15.95
N MET A 449 -9.84 12.52 14.77
CA MET A 449 -10.31 11.21 14.33
C MET A 449 -9.63 10.85 13.01
N VAL A 450 -9.63 9.57 12.67
CA VAL A 450 -9.22 9.09 11.35
C VAL A 450 -10.41 8.43 10.70
N ALA A 451 -10.66 8.81 9.45
CA ALA A 451 -11.68 8.19 8.62
C ALA A 451 -11.04 7.46 7.45
N VAL A 452 -11.60 6.32 7.09
CA VAL A 452 -11.22 5.54 5.92
C VAL A 452 -12.51 5.09 5.27
N ASP A 453 -12.64 5.27 3.96
CA ASP A 453 -13.83 4.81 3.24
C ASP A 453 -15.15 5.37 3.82
N GLN A 454 -15.13 6.64 4.25
CA GLN A 454 -16.26 7.31 4.94
C GLN A 454 -16.71 6.64 6.24
N VAL A 455 -15.86 5.82 6.85
CA VAL A 455 -16.08 5.23 8.16
C VAL A 455 -15.06 5.80 9.12
N ILE A 456 -15.50 6.27 10.30
CA ILE A 456 -14.57 6.67 11.37
C ILE A 456 -13.93 5.40 11.93
N VAL A 457 -12.62 5.24 11.71
CA VAL A 457 -11.86 4.07 12.17
C VAL A 457 -11.14 4.32 13.48
N ASN A 458 -10.78 5.56 13.79
CA ASN A 458 -10.24 5.92 15.11
C ASN A 458 -10.95 7.18 15.60
N GLU A 459 -11.68 7.10 16.71
CA GLU A 459 -12.52 8.21 17.19
C GLU A 459 -11.82 9.19 18.14
N GLN A 460 -10.79 8.74 18.86
CA GLN A 460 -10.22 9.51 19.97
C GLN A 460 -8.70 9.51 19.92
N LEU A 461 -8.13 10.46 19.20
CA LEU A 461 -6.68 10.64 19.11
C LEU A 461 -6.29 11.98 19.75
N PRO A 462 -5.51 11.97 20.84
CA PRO A 462 -5.28 13.17 21.67
C PRO A 462 -4.23 14.13 21.10
N CYS A 463 -3.58 13.78 19.99
CA CYS A 463 -2.62 14.66 19.35
C CYS A 463 -2.49 14.36 17.85
N PHE A 464 -2.00 15.36 17.12
CA PHE A 464 -1.85 15.28 15.68
C PHE A 464 -0.89 14.19 15.22
N THR A 465 0.20 13.94 15.97
CA THR A 465 1.18 12.91 15.61
C THR A 465 0.53 11.53 15.53
N LYS A 466 -0.31 11.17 16.49
CA LYS A 466 -1.05 9.90 16.48
C LYS A 466 -2.04 9.84 15.32
N ALA A 467 -2.75 10.93 15.03
CA ALA A 467 -3.65 11.01 13.88
C ALA A 467 -2.92 10.84 12.54
N LEU A 468 -1.75 11.47 12.40
CA LEU A 468 -0.90 11.31 11.23
C LEU A 468 -0.43 9.88 11.06
N GLU A 469 0.03 9.23 12.13
CA GLU A 469 0.46 7.84 12.12
C GLU A 469 -0.69 6.90 11.75
N MET A 470 -1.85 7.02 12.39
CA MET A 470 -2.99 6.15 12.14
C MET A 470 -3.53 6.32 10.72
N MET A 471 -3.70 7.56 10.26
CA MET A 471 -4.11 7.85 8.88
C MET A 471 -3.10 7.30 7.86
N PHE A 472 -1.79 7.47 8.11
CA PHE A 472 -0.75 6.94 7.22
C PHE A 472 -0.76 5.40 7.20
N CYS A 473 -0.90 4.74 8.36
CA CYS A 473 -1.03 3.29 8.46
C CYS A 473 -2.23 2.78 7.65
N SER A 474 -3.36 3.48 7.71
CA SER A 474 -4.60 3.09 7.03
C SER A 474 -4.44 2.90 5.52
N TYR A 475 -3.56 3.66 4.85
CA TYR A 475 -3.28 3.43 3.43
C TYR A 475 -2.76 2.01 3.16
N TYR A 476 -1.89 1.51 4.03
CA TYR A 476 -1.29 0.18 3.88
C TYR A 476 -2.23 -0.92 4.37
N LEU A 477 -2.85 -0.69 5.52
CA LEU A 477 -3.78 -1.63 6.16
C LEU A 477 -4.99 -1.92 5.28
N HIS A 478 -5.55 -0.91 4.62
CA HIS A 478 -6.73 -1.06 3.76
C HIS A 478 -6.39 -1.20 2.27
N ASN A 479 -5.08 -1.27 1.93
CA ASN A 479 -4.58 -1.38 0.56
C ASN A 479 -5.13 -0.27 -0.35
N ILE A 480 -5.01 0.98 0.08
CA ILE A 480 -5.53 2.17 -0.61
C ILE A 480 -4.36 2.96 -1.19
N ASP A 481 -4.50 3.38 -2.44
CA ASP A 481 -3.51 4.25 -3.09
C ASP A 481 -3.59 5.68 -2.57
N TYR A 482 -2.47 6.39 -2.60
CA TYR A 482 -2.45 7.82 -2.30
C TYR A 482 -3.32 8.59 -3.30
N PRO A 483 -4.17 9.52 -2.85
CA PRO A 483 -4.93 10.36 -3.77
C PRO A 483 -3.97 11.24 -4.56
N VAL A 484 -4.24 11.38 -5.86
CA VAL A 484 -3.43 12.20 -6.79
C VAL A 484 -3.19 13.61 -6.22
N ALA A 485 -4.21 14.16 -5.56
CA ALA A 485 -4.21 15.49 -4.98
C ALA A 485 -3.27 15.69 -3.76
N LEU A 486 -2.69 14.62 -3.19
CA LEU A 486 -1.78 14.65 -2.03
C LEU A 486 -0.49 13.83 -2.25
N THR A 487 -0.22 13.43 -3.49
CA THR A 487 0.85 12.48 -3.83
C THR A 487 2.22 12.91 -3.30
N ALA A 488 2.61 14.16 -3.54
CA ALA A 488 3.93 14.66 -3.16
C ALA A 488 4.09 14.74 -1.64
N THR A 489 3.08 15.20 -0.91
CA THR A 489 3.10 15.25 0.56
C THR A 489 3.17 13.84 1.15
N LEU A 490 2.32 12.92 0.70
CA LEU A 490 2.29 11.54 1.23
C LEU A 490 3.56 10.76 0.88
N GLU A 491 4.09 10.91 -0.34
CA GLU A 491 5.39 10.32 -0.70
C GLU A 491 6.55 10.92 0.11
N PHE A 492 6.51 12.23 0.38
CA PHE A 492 7.51 12.87 1.22
C PHE A 492 7.47 12.26 2.63
N LEU A 493 6.29 12.14 3.22
CA LEU A 493 6.11 11.51 4.54
C LEU A 493 6.60 10.05 4.52
N GLN A 494 6.21 9.27 3.52
CA GLN A 494 6.63 7.88 3.36
C GLN A 494 8.16 7.75 3.38
N ARG A 495 8.88 8.58 2.60
CA ARG A 495 10.33 8.45 2.43
C ARG A 495 11.14 9.11 3.54
N TYR A 496 10.70 10.29 3.98
CA TYR A 496 11.44 11.10 4.93
C TYR A 496 11.09 10.74 6.37
N THR A 497 9.80 10.56 6.68
CA THR A 497 9.31 10.23 8.02
C THR A 497 9.40 8.73 8.27
N PHE A 498 8.71 7.92 7.47
CA PHE A 498 8.61 6.45 7.64
C PHE A 498 9.81 5.66 7.07
N SER A 499 10.73 6.34 6.36
CA SER A 499 11.94 5.74 5.79
C SER A 499 11.69 4.56 4.83
N MET A 500 10.53 4.55 4.17
CA MET A 500 10.16 3.54 3.19
C MET A 500 10.65 3.98 1.79
N HIS A 501 11.27 3.08 1.02
CA HIS A 501 12.13 3.46 -0.13
C HIS A 501 11.67 2.99 -1.52
N TYR A 502 10.43 2.53 -1.68
CA TYR A 502 9.90 2.13 -3.00
C TYR A 502 8.80 3.10 -3.47
N THR A 503 9.08 3.78 -4.59
CA THR A 503 8.25 4.80 -5.24
C THR A 503 7.20 4.16 -6.14
N LEU A 504 5.95 4.62 -6.06
CA LEU A 504 4.95 4.50 -7.12
C LEU A 504 5.34 5.46 -8.26
N LEU A 505 5.48 4.93 -9.48
CA LEU A 505 5.00 5.67 -10.64
C LEU A 505 3.60 5.11 -10.88
N LEU A 506 2.62 6.03 -10.87
CA LEU A 506 1.20 5.87 -11.21
C LEU A 506 0.94 4.68 -12.17
N ARG A 507 -0.09 3.90 -11.90
CA ARG A 507 -0.91 3.37 -12.99
C ARG A 507 -1.76 4.51 -13.55
#